data_AF-A0A2J9ERF3-F1
#
_entry.id   AF-A0A2J9ERF3-F1
#
_cell.length_a   1.000
_cell.length_b   1.000
_cell.length_c   1.000
_cell.angle_alpha   90.00
_cell.angle_beta   90.00
_cell.angle_gamma   90.00
#
_symmetry.space_group_name_H-M   'P 1'
#
loop_
_entity.id
_entity.type
_entity.pdbx_description
1 polymer ?
#
loop_
_entity_poly.entity_id
_entity_poly.type
_entity_poly.pdbx_seq_one_letter_code
_entity_poly.pdbx_strand_id
1 'polypeptide(L)'
;MYITEVDVDHYALELRRIAAGYQTGEKLPDVKKKVDGLIDMLKATLTSDAQQQVQAWSELADALSYYMKNTADPDWTTIMAYAKRKVNRSKQNAMFRRKRFKD
;
A
#
# COMPACT_ATOMS: atom_id res chain seq x y z
N MET A 1 -14.86 22.91 -1.81
CA MET A 1 -14.73 21.51 -2.28
C MET A 1 -13.63 20.90 -1.43
N TYR A 2 -13.97 20.14 -0.39
CA TYR A 2 -12.96 19.56 0.49
C TYR A 2 -12.29 18.43 -0.30
N ILE A 3 -11.06 18.67 -0.75
CA ILE A 3 -10.18 17.61 -1.22
C ILE A 3 -9.90 16.79 0.03
N THR A 4 -10.55 15.64 0.17
CA THR A 4 -10.11 14.63 1.12
C THR A 4 -8.75 14.16 0.63
N GLU A 5 -7.69 14.83 1.06
CA GLU A 5 -6.33 14.31 0.91
C GLU A 5 -6.30 12.94 1.55
N VAL A 6 -5.93 11.94 0.75
CA VAL A 6 -5.77 10.59 1.25
C VAL A 6 -4.54 10.57 2.13
N ASP A 7 -4.72 10.28 3.42
CA ASP A 7 -3.63 10.20 4.39
C ASP A 7 -2.82 8.91 4.16
N VAL A 8 -1.84 8.99 3.25
CA VAL A 8 -0.95 7.87 2.91
C VAL A 8 -0.13 7.40 4.11
N ASP A 9 0.20 8.30 5.03
CA ASP A 9 0.97 7.99 6.24
C ASP A 9 0.16 7.11 7.20
N HIS A 10 -1.15 7.32 7.30
CA HIS A 10 -2.06 6.43 8.03
C HIS A 10 -1.99 5.00 7.47
N TYR A 11 -2.10 4.82 6.16
CA TYR A 11 -2.02 3.49 5.54
C TYR A 11 -0.64 2.84 5.71
N ALA A 12 0.42 3.63 5.63
CA ALA A 12 1.79 3.17 5.89
C ALA A 12 1.96 2.70 7.35
N LEU A 13 1.37 3.40 8.32
CA LEU A 13 1.36 3.02 9.73
C LEU A 13 0.55 1.74 10.00
N GLU A 14 -0.62 1.60 9.36
CA GLU A 14 -1.44 0.39 9.50
C GLU A 14 -0.74 -0.85 8.92
N LEU A 15 -0.05 -0.73 7.78
CA LEU A 15 0.78 -1.82 7.24
C LEU A 15 1.90 -2.23 8.20
N ARG A 16 2.48 -1.28 8.94
CA ARG A 16 3.46 -1.55 9.99
C ARG A 16 2.84 -2.32 11.16
N ARG A 17 1.65 -1.93 11.60
CA ARG A 17 0.92 -2.65 12.68
C ARG A 17 0.60 -4.08 12.26
N ILE A 18 0.17 -4.28 11.02
CA ILE A 18 -0.10 -5.62 10.47
C ILE A 18 1.18 -6.47 10.44
N ALA A 19 2.31 -5.91 10.03
CA ALA A 19 3.59 -6.62 10.05
C ALA A 19 4.05 -6.98 11.47
N ALA A 20 3.86 -6.09 12.46
CA ALA A 20 4.12 -6.39 13.86
C ALA A 20 3.24 -7.55 14.37
N GLY A 21 1.98 -7.62 13.93
CA GLY A 21 1.10 -8.75 14.24
C GLY A 21 1.71 -10.10 13.82
N TYR A 22 2.33 -10.17 12.64
CA TYR A 22 3.03 -11.37 12.17
C TYR A 22 4.19 -11.75 13.09
N GLN A 23 5.00 -10.79 13.51
CA GLN A 23 6.12 -11.01 14.43
C GLN A 23 5.66 -11.56 15.79
N THR A 24 4.45 -11.20 16.23
CA THR A 24 3.89 -11.67 17.51
C THR A 24 3.16 -13.02 17.41
N GLY A 25 3.23 -13.69 16.25
CA GLY A 25 2.69 -15.04 16.06
C GLY A 25 1.34 -15.12 15.34
N GLU A 26 0.86 -14.02 14.73
CA GLU A 26 -0.26 -14.13 13.80
C GLU A 26 0.09 -15.03 12.62
N LYS A 27 -0.90 -15.73 12.05
CA LYS A 27 -0.66 -16.60 10.91
C LYS A 27 -0.51 -15.79 9.63
N LEU A 28 0.52 -16.11 8.83
CA LEU A 28 0.80 -15.45 7.56
C LEU A 28 -0.41 -15.28 6.62
N PRO A 29 -1.32 -16.26 6.45
CA PRO A 29 -2.52 -16.09 5.62
C PRO A 29 -3.46 -14.99 6.13
N ASP A 30 -3.62 -14.86 7.45
CA ASP A 30 -4.51 -13.88 8.05
C ASP A 30 -3.92 -12.48 7.99
N VAL A 31 -2.61 -12.37 8.22
CA VAL A 31 -1.86 -11.12 8.01
C VAL A 31 -1.96 -10.65 6.56
N LYS A 32 -1.81 -11.55 5.58
CA LYS A 32 -1.98 -11.22 4.15
C LYS A 32 -3.38 -10.73 3.82
N LYS A 33 -4.43 -11.33 4.41
CA LYS A 33 -5.81 -10.86 4.25
C LYS A 33 -5.99 -9.44 4.81
N LYS A 34 -5.38 -9.13 5.96
CA LYS A 34 -5.39 -7.77 6.53
C LYS A 34 -4.71 -6.77 5.60
N VAL A 35 -3.54 -7.12 5.04
CA VAL A 35 -2.87 -6.29 4.03
C VAL A 35 -3.77 -6.06 2.81
N ASP A 36 -4.39 -7.11 2.29
CA ASP A 36 -5.27 -7.01 1.12
C ASP A 36 -6.48 -6.12 1.41
N GLY A 37 -7.15 -6.29 2.55
CA GLY A 37 -8.27 -5.46 2.97
C GLY A 37 -7.91 -3.98 3.12
N LEU A 38 -6.72 -3.67 3.67
CA LEU A 38 -6.24 -2.31 3.81
C LEU A 38 -5.94 -1.66 2.44
N ILE A 39 -5.36 -2.41 1.50
CA ILE A 39 -5.08 -1.93 0.14
C ILE A 39 -6.39 -1.72 -0.64
N ASP A 40 -7.37 -2.61 -0.48
CA ASP A 40 -8.68 -2.45 -1.10
C ASP A 40 -9.44 -1.25 -0.53
N MET A 41 -9.31 -0.99 0.78
CA MET A 41 -9.85 0.22 1.40
C MET A 41 -9.22 1.48 0.82
N LEU A 42 -7.89 1.55 0.74
CA LEU A 42 -7.19 2.68 0.10
C LEU A 42 -7.68 2.87 -1.33
N LYS A 43 -7.78 1.79 -2.10
CA LYS A 43 -8.27 1.83 -3.48
C LYS A 43 -9.70 2.37 -3.58
N ALA A 44 -10.57 2.06 -2.62
CA ALA A 44 -11.93 2.57 -2.57
C ALA A 44 -12.02 4.04 -2.12
N THR A 45 -11.09 4.49 -1.28
CA THR A 45 -10.99 5.91 -0.86
C THR A 45 -10.39 6.82 -1.92
N LEU A 46 -9.52 6.27 -2.79
CA LEU A 46 -8.93 7.05 -3.87
C LEU A 46 -10.01 7.42 -4.90
N THR A 47 -10.02 8.69 -5.28
CA THR A 47 -10.91 9.25 -6.31
C THR A 47 -10.67 8.57 -7.66
N SER A 48 -11.59 8.73 -8.62
CA SER A 48 -11.42 8.21 -9.99
C SER A 48 -10.28 8.88 -10.77
N ASP A 49 -9.66 9.94 -10.24
CA ASP A 49 -8.55 10.64 -10.88
C ASP A 49 -7.32 9.72 -10.92
N ALA A 50 -6.91 9.35 -12.14
CA ALA A 50 -5.81 8.44 -12.35
C ALA A 50 -4.44 9.05 -11.98
N GLN A 51 -4.28 10.37 -12.03
CA GLN A 51 -3.06 11.04 -11.58
C GLN A 51 -2.95 11.03 -10.06
N GLN A 52 -4.04 11.35 -9.34
CA GLN A 52 -4.07 11.28 -7.87
C GLN A 52 -3.85 9.85 -7.38
N GLN A 53 -4.46 8.85 -8.02
CA GLN A 53 -4.19 7.45 -7.72
C GLN A 53 -2.71 7.10 -7.88
N VAL A 54 -2.09 7.47 -9.01
CA VAL A 54 -0.66 7.18 -9.24
C VAL A 54 0.24 7.85 -8.21
N GLN A 55 -0.10 9.07 -7.80
CA GLN A 55 0.64 9.79 -6.76
C GLN A 55 0.58 9.07 -5.42
N ALA A 56 -0.63 8.80 -4.91
CA ALA A 56 -0.82 8.12 -3.64
C ALA A 56 -0.18 6.72 -3.59
N TRP A 57 -0.28 5.93 -4.68
CA TRP A 57 0.39 4.64 -4.75
C TRP A 57 1.92 4.75 -4.80
N SER A 58 2.45 5.85 -5.34
CA SER A 58 3.90 6.09 -5.37
C SER A 58 4.40 6.46 -3.97
N GLU A 59 3.74 7.39 -3.30
CA GLU A 59 4.07 7.79 -1.93
C GLU A 59 4.03 6.60 -0.97
N LEU A 60 3.01 5.75 -1.07
CA LEU A 60 2.93 4.54 -0.24
C LEU A 60 4.07 3.56 -0.56
N ALA A 61 4.45 3.40 -1.83
CA ALA A 61 5.56 2.53 -2.21
C ALA A 61 6.91 3.03 -1.66
N ASP A 62 7.11 4.36 -1.64
CA ASP A 62 8.32 4.99 -1.12
C ASP A 62 8.37 4.87 0.41
N ALA A 63 7.26 5.11 1.11
CA ALA A 63 7.14 4.91 2.55
C ALA A 63 7.45 3.46 2.95
N LEU A 64 6.88 2.47 2.25
CA LEU A 64 7.17 1.05 2.49
C LEU A 64 8.64 0.72 2.23
N SER A 65 9.25 1.32 1.20
CA SER A 65 10.66 1.10 0.89
C SER A 65 11.58 1.61 2.01
N TYR A 66 11.23 2.74 2.63
CA TYR A 66 11.95 3.26 3.78
C TYR A 66 11.91 2.28 4.98
N TYR A 67 10.85 1.49 5.11
CA TYR A 67 10.69 0.49 6.18
C TYR A 67 11.36 -0.85 5.91
N MET A 68 11.92 -1.05 4.72
CA MET A 68 12.59 -2.30 4.31
C MET A 68 14.14 -2.20 4.36
N LYS A 69 14.70 -1.30 5.17
CA LYS A 69 16.16 -1.16 5.32
C LYS A 69 16.79 -2.45 5.87
N ASN A 70 18.06 -2.69 5.55
CA ASN A 70 18.80 -3.95 5.73
C ASN A 70 18.81 -4.60 7.14
N THR A 71 18.38 -3.89 8.18
CA THR A 71 18.27 -4.40 9.55
C THR A 71 16.83 -4.78 9.94
N ALA A 72 15.89 -4.75 9.00
CA ALA A 72 14.52 -5.14 9.24
C ALA A 72 14.42 -6.64 9.49
N ASP A 73 13.59 -7.00 10.45
CA ASP A 73 13.29 -8.38 10.79
C ASP A 73 12.76 -9.18 9.56
N PRO A 74 13.07 -10.49 9.42
CA PRO A 74 12.67 -11.28 8.25
C PRO A 74 11.14 -11.40 8.08
N ASP A 75 10.40 -11.49 9.19
CA ASP A 75 8.94 -11.58 9.17
C ASP A 75 8.34 -10.23 8.75
N TRP A 76 8.90 -9.14 9.29
CA TRP A 76 8.56 -7.78 8.86
C TRP A 76 8.80 -7.58 7.37
N THR A 77 9.96 -7.99 6.87
CA THR A 77 10.35 -7.88 5.45
C THR A 77 9.40 -8.67 4.56
N THR A 78 8.96 -9.85 4.99
CA THR A 78 8.00 -10.69 4.26
C THR A 78 6.67 -9.97 4.02
N ILE A 79 6.13 -9.32 5.05
CA ILE A 79 4.85 -8.59 4.95
C ILE A 79 5.01 -7.30 4.15
N MET A 80 6.08 -6.54 4.38
CA MET A 80 6.35 -5.29 3.64
C MET A 80 6.58 -5.55 2.14
N ALA A 81 7.30 -6.63 1.80
CA ALA A 81 7.48 -7.04 0.40
C ALA A 81 6.16 -7.49 -0.25
N TYR A 82 5.28 -8.16 0.50
CA TYR A 82 3.94 -8.51 0.02
C TYR A 82 3.09 -7.26 -0.25
N ALA A 83 3.03 -6.32 0.70
CA ALA A 83 2.32 -5.06 0.56
C ALA A 83 2.84 -4.23 -0.62
N LYS A 84 4.17 -4.07 -0.74
CA LYS A 84 4.81 -3.31 -1.82
C LYS A 84 4.48 -3.89 -3.21
N ARG A 85 4.45 -5.22 -3.37
CA ARG A 85 4.02 -5.86 -4.63
C ARG A 85 2.60 -5.48 -5.01
N LYS A 86 1.68 -5.47 -4.05
CA LYS A 86 0.28 -5.09 -4.27
C LYS A 86 0.13 -3.61 -4.61
N VAL A 87 0.80 -2.74 -3.87
CA VAL A 87 0.87 -1.29 -4.14
C VAL A 87 1.40 -1.01 -5.56
N ASN A 88 2.51 -1.65 -5.95
CA ASN A 88 3.08 -1.51 -7.29
C ASN A 88 2.12 -1.99 -8.39
N ARG A 89 1.40 -3.09 -8.17
CA ARG A 89 0.38 -3.56 -9.11
C ARG A 89 -0.77 -2.56 -9.24
N SER A 90 -1.23 -1.98 -8.14
CA SER A 90 -2.27 -0.94 -8.16
C SER A 90 -1.79 0.33 -8.88
N LYS A 91 -0.55 0.76 -8.66
CA LYS A 91 0.10 1.85 -9.39
C LYS A 91 0.12 1.58 -10.89
N GLN A 92 0.58 0.40 -11.32
CA GLN A 92 0.63 0.03 -12.73
C GLN A 92 -0.76 0.07 -13.38
N ASN A 93 -1.78 -0.46 -12.70
CA ASN A 93 -3.17 -0.40 -13.17
C ASN A 93 -3.68 1.03 -13.31
N ALA A 94 -3.37 1.90 -12.34
CA ALA A 94 -3.73 3.32 -12.41
C ALA A 94 -3.01 4.03 -13.57
N MET A 95 -1.72 3.77 -13.77
CA MET A 95 -0.95 4.30 -14.91
C MET A 95 -1.52 3.84 -16.25
N PHE A 96 -1.93 2.58 -16.37
CA PHE A 96 -2.52 2.04 -17.59
C PHE A 96 -3.86 2.72 -17.91
N ARG A 97 -4.71 2.92 -16.89
CA ARG A 97 -5.95 3.71 -17.04
C ARG A 97 -5.65 5.15 -17.46
N ARG A 98 -4.68 5.82 -16.83
CA ARG A 98 -4.26 7.18 -17.20
C ARG A 98 -3.84 7.29 -18.66
N LYS A 99 -3.09 6.30 -19.17
CA LYS A 99 -2.66 6.27 -20.58
C LYS A 99 -3.83 6.00 -21.54
N ARG A 100 -4.79 5.16 -21.14
CA ARG A 100 -5.94 4.78 -21.98
C ARG A 100 -6.98 5.89 -22.16
N PHE A 101 -7.16 6.75 -21.16
CA PHE A 101 -8.15 7.85 -21.20
C PHE A 101 -7.51 9.20 -21.53
N LYS A 102 -6.35 9.19 -22.22
CA LYS A 102 -5.66 10.40 -22.68
C LYS A 102 -6.04 10.80 -24.13
N ASP A 103 -7.06 10.16 -24.69
CA ASP A 103 -7.71 10.50 -25.96
C ASP A 103 -8.98 11.30 -25.69
#